data_AF-A0A2U1LFL7-F1
#
_entry.id   AF-A0A2U1LFL7-F1
#
_cell.length_a   1.000
_cell.length_b   1.000
_cell.length_c   1.000
_cell.angle_alpha   90.00
_cell.angle_beta   90.00
_cell.angle_gamma   90.00
#
_symmetry.space_group_name_H-M   'P 1'
#
loop_
_entity.id
_entity.type
_entity.pdbx_description
1 polymer ?
#
loop_
_entity_poly.entity_id
_entity_poly.type
_entity_poly.pdbx_seq_one_letter_code
_entity_poly.pdbx_strand_id
1 'polypeptide(L)'
;MSKELQIVSSSTSSSDRTAISALPPRHPNSSSSALVEYTPPVASQEDEDLEVKLRRIIDLVPVRVNNTSGSSAGSGSGDFHQYRQMRRKEQDRLARMDVDYQKRKEVTEFNKRREERLKEAEERTAKKRLKRQKKKQKKQEKKIKLEAGDNEEHKEQKTSEEDQDQDSGDDECTKFTCI
;
A
#
# COMPACT_ATOMS: atom_id res chain seq x y z
N MET A 1 -31.23 -24.51 27.04
CA MET A 1 -29.91 -25.20 27.03
C MET A 1 -28.85 -24.18 26.67
N SER A 2 -28.34 -23.50 27.69
CA SER A 2 -27.30 -22.48 27.58
C SER A 2 -25.96 -23.14 27.25
N LYS A 3 -25.26 -22.66 26.23
CA LYS A 3 -23.87 -23.04 25.97
C LYS A 3 -22.98 -21.88 26.43
N GLU A 4 -22.33 -22.07 27.56
CA GLU A 4 -21.27 -21.20 28.06
C GLU A 4 -20.12 -21.12 27.04
N LEU A 5 -19.72 -19.90 26.72
CA LEU A 5 -18.44 -19.58 26.11
C LEU A 5 -17.37 -19.61 27.20
N GLN A 6 -16.53 -20.63 27.23
CA GLN A 6 -15.33 -20.64 28.06
C GLN A 6 -14.15 -20.05 27.28
N ILE A 7 -13.71 -18.88 27.73
CA ILE A 7 -12.44 -18.25 27.39
C ILE A 7 -11.38 -18.91 28.29
N VAL A 8 -10.38 -19.57 27.71
CA VAL A 8 -9.20 -20.04 28.46
C VAL A 8 -7.99 -19.24 28.02
N SER A 9 -7.55 -18.36 28.91
CA SER A 9 -6.33 -17.59 28.86
C SER A 9 -5.11 -18.44 29.23
N SER A 10 -3.99 -18.02 28.66
CA SER A 10 -2.61 -18.55 28.71
C SER A 10 -2.09 -19.03 30.08
N SER A 11 -1.29 -20.09 30.04
CA SER A 11 -0.09 -20.19 30.88
C SER A 11 1.04 -20.94 30.15
N THR A 12 2.07 -20.18 29.83
CA THR A 12 3.39 -20.63 29.39
C THR A 12 4.21 -21.05 30.61
N SER A 13 4.63 -22.32 30.69
CA SER A 13 5.89 -22.72 31.36
C SER A 13 6.17 -24.22 31.20
N SER A 14 7.09 -24.57 30.33
CA SER A 14 7.83 -25.84 30.45
C SER A 14 9.25 -25.61 29.97
N SER A 15 10.11 -25.42 30.96
CA SER A 15 11.55 -25.32 30.85
C SER A 15 12.12 -26.69 30.47
N ASP A 16 12.66 -26.81 29.27
CA ASP A 16 13.64 -27.85 28.95
C ASP A 16 14.85 -27.19 28.31
N ARG A 17 15.88 -26.97 29.13
CA ARG A 17 17.20 -26.53 28.69
C ARG A 17 17.93 -27.72 28.11
N THR A 18 17.86 -27.88 26.79
CA THR A 18 18.80 -28.72 26.06
C THR A 18 20.16 -28.05 26.05
N ALA A 19 21.16 -28.79 26.54
CA ALA A 19 22.55 -28.36 26.61
C ALA A 19 23.08 -28.07 25.19
N ILE A 20 23.56 -26.85 24.98
CA ILE A 20 24.20 -26.42 23.75
C ILE A 20 25.58 -27.08 23.70
N SER A 21 25.78 -28.01 22.78
CA SER A 21 27.12 -28.54 22.48
C SER A 21 27.99 -27.39 21.95
N ALA A 22 29.18 -27.24 22.53
CA ALA A 22 30.12 -26.18 22.18
C ALA A 22 30.55 -26.29 20.70
N LEU A 23 30.28 -25.25 19.92
CA LEU A 23 30.75 -25.13 18.54
C LEU A 23 32.28 -24.96 18.50
N PRO A 24 32.98 -25.56 17.52
CA PRO A 24 34.45 -25.47 17.41
C PRO A 24 34.91 -24.03 17.12
N PRO A 25 36.17 -23.68 17.48
CA PRO A 25 36.68 -22.32 17.37
C PRO A 25 36.70 -21.85 15.91
N ARG A 26 36.21 -20.61 15.72
CA ARG A 26 36.12 -19.92 14.43
C ARG A 26 37.53 -19.65 13.90
N HIS A 27 37.79 -20.02 12.64
CA HIS A 27 39.05 -19.72 11.94
C HIS A 27 39.26 -18.20 11.84
N PRO A 28 40.52 -17.71 11.83
CA PRO A 28 40.79 -16.27 11.81
C PRO A 28 40.22 -15.63 10.55
N ASN A 29 39.53 -14.50 10.74
CA ASN A 29 38.92 -13.68 9.68
C ASN A 29 39.97 -13.34 8.60
N SER A 30 39.88 -13.99 7.45
CA SER A 30 40.41 -13.44 6.21
C SER A 30 39.45 -12.36 5.75
N SER A 31 39.94 -11.12 5.71
CA SER A 31 39.19 -9.90 5.47
C SER A 31 38.62 -9.84 4.05
N SER A 32 37.46 -10.42 3.84
CA SER A 32 36.61 -10.11 2.70
C SER A 32 35.18 -9.85 3.18
N SER A 33 34.95 -8.69 3.79
CA SER A 33 33.62 -8.11 3.95
C SER A 33 33.12 -7.60 2.59
N ALA A 34 33.04 -8.49 1.60
CA ALA A 34 32.34 -8.22 0.36
C ALA A 34 30.86 -8.36 0.66
N LEU A 35 30.19 -7.23 0.84
CA LEU A 35 28.74 -7.15 0.89
C LEU A 35 28.26 -7.63 -0.48
N VAL A 36 27.85 -8.90 -0.57
CA VAL A 36 27.24 -9.45 -1.78
C VAL A 36 25.89 -8.76 -1.88
N GLU A 37 25.85 -7.68 -2.65
CA GLU A 37 24.62 -7.02 -3.04
C GLU A 37 23.79 -8.04 -3.81
N TYR A 38 22.79 -8.62 -3.14
CA TYR A 38 21.81 -9.47 -3.78
C TYR A 38 21.02 -8.60 -4.76
N THR A 39 21.46 -8.58 -6.00
CA THR A 39 20.69 -7.99 -7.10
C THR A 39 19.58 -9.00 -7.39
N PRO A 40 18.30 -8.67 -7.10
CA PRO A 40 17.21 -9.57 -7.45
C PRO A 40 17.26 -9.81 -8.96
N PRO A 41 17.10 -11.06 -9.42
CA PRO A 41 17.09 -11.33 -10.84
C PRO A 41 16.00 -10.48 -11.48
N VAL A 42 16.40 -9.63 -12.43
CA VAL A 42 15.46 -8.86 -13.24
C VAL A 42 14.66 -9.89 -14.03
N ALA A 43 13.35 -10.01 -13.74
CA ALA A 43 12.46 -10.84 -14.53
C ALA A 43 12.66 -10.45 -16.00
N SER A 44 13.12 -11.40 -16.81
CA SER A 44 13.42 -11.10 -18.21
C SER A 44 12.10 -10.77 -18.91
N GLN A 45 12.12 -9.80 -19.84
CA GLN A 45 10.90 -9.42 -20.57
C GLN A 45 10.26 -10.62 -21.27
N GLU A 46 11.07 -11.62 -21.62
CA GLU A 46 10.66 -12.88 -22.23
C GLU A 46 9.88 -13.77 -21.26
N ASP A 47 10.20 -13.78 -19.96
CA ASP A 47 9.46 -14.55 -18.94
C ASP A 47 8.04 -14.01 -18.74
N GLU A 48 7.90 -12.68 -18.71
CA GLU A 48 6.61 -12.01 -18.60
C GLU A 48 5.73 -12.27 -19.85
N ASP A 49 6.33 -12.25 -21.04
CA ASP A 49 5.65 -12.56 -22.30
C ASP A 49 5.14 -14.01 -22.36
N LEU A 50 5.94 -14.95 -21.84
CA LEU A 50 5.54 -16.36 -21.74
C LEU A 50 4.38 -16.54 -20.77
N GLU A 51 4.41 -15.88 -19.62
CA GLU A 51 3.31 -15.98 -18.66
C GLU A 51 2.01 -15.38 -19.22
N VAL A 52 2.08 -14.25 -19.93
CA VAL A 52 0.93 -13.66 -20.62
C VAL A 52 0.37 -14.62 -21.68
N LYS A 53 1.24 -15.26 -22.46
CA LYS A 53 0.83 -16.22 -23.49
C LYS A 53 0.20 -17.48 -22.88
N LEU A 54 0.77 -18.01 -21.80
CA LEU A 54 0.24 -19.17 -21.09
C LEU A 54 -1.13 -18.89 -20.49
N ARG A 55 -1.33 -17.72 -19.86
CA ARG A 55 -2.66 -17.28 -19.39
C ARG A 55 -3.66 -17.22 -20.54
N ARG A 56 -3.27 -16.60 -21.66
CA ARG A 56 -4.12 -16.52 -22.86
C ARG A 56 -4.52 -17.90 -23.38
N ILE A 57 -3.60 -18.86 -23.41
CA ILE A 57 -3.88 -20.22 -23.86
C ILE A 57 -4.84 -20.92 -22.90
N ILE A 58 -4.58 -20.85 -21.59
CA ILE A 58 -5.42 -21.50 -20.58
C ILE A 58 -6.86 -20.95 -20.59
N ASP A 59 -7.02 -19.65 -20.80
CA ASP A 59 -8.33 -18.99 -20.71
C ASP A 59 -9.12 -19.01 -22.02
N LEU A 60 -8.44 -18.85 -23.17
CA LEU A 60 -9.12 -18.64 -24.47
C LEU A 60 -9.12 -19.85 -25.39
N VAL A 61 -8.24 -20.84 -25.17
CA VAL A 61 -8.19 -22.01 -26.04
C VAL A 61 -9.14 -23.08 -25.49
N PRO A 62 -10.18 -23.49 -26.24
CA PRO A 62 -11.08 -24.55 -25.81
C PRO A 62 -10.32 -25.87 -25.60
N VAL A 63 -10.34 -26.38 -24.38
CA VAL A 63 -9.72 -27.68 -24.06
C VAL A 63 -10.62 -28.79 -24.60
N ARG A 64 -10.15 -29.48 -25.64
CA ARG A 64 -10.81 -30.70 -26.15
C ARG A 64 -10.51 -31.86 -25.21
N VAL A 65 -11.55 -32.48 -24.66
CA VAL A 65 -11.44 -33.69 -23.84
C VAL A 65 -11.66 -34.89 -24.75
N ASN A 66 -10.68 -35.81 -24.78
CA ASN A 66 -10.71 -36.96 -25.69
C ASN A 66 -11.29 -38.24 -25.05
N ASN A 67 -11.37 -38.31 -23.72
CA ASN A 67 -11.79 -39.51 -22.97
C ASN A 67 -13.19 -39.34 -22.35
N THR A 68 -14.17 -38.92 -23.15
CA THR A 68 -15.55 -38.70 -22.68
C THR A 68 -16.41 -39.90 -23.02
N SER A 69 -16.94 -40.58 -22.00
CA SER A 69 -17.94 -41.64 -22.17
C SER A 69 -19.28 -41.05 -22.65
N GLY A 70 -20.08 -41.85 -23.35
CA GLY A 70 -21.40 -41.41 -23.85
C GLY A 70 -22.32 -40.91 -22.72
N SER A 71 -23.24 -40.00 -23.03
CA SER A 71 -24.09 -39.32 -22.03
C SER A 71 -25.02 -40.26 -21.26
N SER A 72 -25.32 -41.44 -21.80
CA SER A 72 -26.14 -42.48 -21.15
C SER A 72 -25.31 -43.62 -20.56
N ALA A 73 -23.98 -43.54 -20.63
CA ALA A 73 -23.11 -44.54 -20.01
C ALA A 73 -23.15 -44.39 -18.48
N GLY A 74 -23.12 -45.51 -17.76
CA GLY A 74 -23.04 -45.52 -16.29
C GLY A 74 -21.71 -45.00 -15.76
N SER A 75 -21.63 -44.74 -14.46
CA SER A 75 -20.39 -44.28 -13.81
C SER A 75 -19.33 -45.39 -13.82
N GLY A 76 -18.16 -45.10 -14.39
CA GLY A 76 -17.02 -46.00 -14.42
C GLY A 76 -16.13 -45.85 -13.18
N SER A 77 -15.24 -46.81 -12.93
CA SER A 77 -14.34 -46.80 -11.76
C SER A 77 -13.37 -45.60 -11.71
N GLY A 78 -13.08 -44.98 -12.86
CA GLY A 78 -12.23 -43.79 -12.95
C GLY A 78 -12.94 -42.45 -12.79
N ASP A 79 -14.28 -42.43 -12.84
CA ASP A 79 -15.09 -41.21 -12.85
C ASP A 79 -14.95 -40.43 -11.54
N PHE A 80 -14.90 -41.14 -10.41
CA PHE A 80 -14.65 -40.55 -9.09
C PHE A 80 -13.34 -39.74 -9.03
N HIS A 81 -12.26 -40.28 -9.58
CA HIS A 81 -10.98 -39.57 -9.57
C HIS A 81 -10.97 -38.36 -10.50
N GLN A 82 -11.72 -38.43 -11.59
CA GLN A 82 -11.88 -37.33 -12.54
C GLN A 82 -12.67 -36.18 -11.89
N TYR A 83 -13.78 -36.48 -11.22
CA TYR A 83 -14.52 -35.52 -10.40
C TYR A 83 -13.65 -34.89 -9.31
N ARG A 84 -12.87 -35.70 -8.57
CA ARG A 84 -11.98 -35.19 -7.52
C ARG A 84 -10.97 -34.18 -8.05
N GLN A 85 -10.36 -34.47 -9.20
CA GLN A 85 -9.38 -33.58 -9.84
C GLN A 85 -10.05 -32.29 -10.33
N MET A 86 -11.19 -32.40 -11.02
CA MET A 86 -11.94 -31.23 -11.49
C MET A 86 -12.41 -30.34 -10.35
N ARG A 87 -12.92 -30.92 -9.25
CA ARG A 87 -13.37 -30.17 -8.08
C ARG A 87 -12.24 -29.39 -7.43
N ARG A 88 -11.05 -30.00 -7.28
CA ARG A 88 -9.87 -29.30 -6.76
C ARG A 88 -9.45 -28.15 -7.68
N LYS A 89 -9.35 -28.43 -8.99
CA LYS A 89 -9.00 -27.40 -9.98
C LYS A 89 -9.97 -26.21 -9.91
N GLU A 90 -11.26 -26.46 -9.75
CA GLU A 90 -12.26 -25.40 -9.63
C GLU A 90 -12.19 -24.65 -8.30
N GLN A 91 -11.97 -25.36 -7.18
CA GLN A 91 -11.74 -24.72 -5.88
C GLN A 91 -10.50 -23.83 -5.90
N ASP A 92 -9.40 -24.31 -6.47
CA ASP A 92 -8.17 -23.54 -6.62
C ASP A 92 -8.37 -22.32 -7.53
N ARG A 93 -9.18 -22.46 -8.59
CA ARG A 93 -9.55 -21.35 -9.49
C ARG A 93 -10.32 -20.27 -8.74
N LEU A 94 -11.34 -20.66 -7.97
CA LEU A 94 -12.13 -19.73 -7.16
C LEU A 94 -11.28 -19.04 -6.08
N ALA A 95 -10.46 -19.80 -5.36
CA ALA A 95 -9.57 -19.26 -4.34
C ALA A 95 -8.58 -18.23 -4.91
N ARG A 96 -8.00 -18.49 -6.09
CA ARG A 96 -7.11 -17.53 -6.78
C ARG A 96 -7.84 -16.25 -7.16
N MET A 97 -9.06 -16.36 -7.68
CA MET A 97 -9.90 -15.22 -8.05
C MET A 97 -10.23 -14.35 -6.82
N ASP A 98 -10.58 -14.98 -5.70
CA ASP A 98 -10.90 -14.27 -4.45
C ASP A 98 -9.67 -13.54 -3.89
N VAL A 99 -8.50 -14.19 -3.89
CA VAL A 99 -7.24 -13.56 -3.46
C VAL A 99 -6.88 -12.37 -4.33
N ASP A 100 -6.99 -12.49 -5.66
CA ASP A 100 -6.70 -11.39 -6.58
C ASP A 100 -7.69 -10.23 -6.40
N TYR A 101 -8.97 -10.53 -6.15
CA TYR A 101 -9.98 -9.53 -5.85
C TYR A 101 -9.68 -8.77 -4.54
N GLN A 102 -9.34 -9.49 -3.48
CA GLN A 102 -8.96 -8.88 -2.20
C GLN A 102 -7.72 -7.99 -2.34
N LYS A 103 -6.67 -8.47 -3.01
CA LYS A 103 -5.46 -7.67 -3.29
C LYS A 103 -5.79 -6.39 -4.06
N ARG A 104 -6.59 -6.47 -5.13
CA ARG A 104 -7.01 -5.29 -5.90
C ARG A 104 -7.79 -4.32 -5.04
N LYS A 105 -8.72 -4.83 -4.23
CA LYS A 105 -9.51 -4.01 -3.29
C LYS A 105 -8.61 -3.27 -2.30
N GLU A 106 -7.72 -3.97 -1.62
CA GLU A 106 -6.77 -3.40 -0.66
C GLU A 106 -5.87 -2.32 -1.28
N VAL A 107 -5.32 -2.59 -2.47
CA VAL A 107 -4.50 -1.61 -3.19
C VAL A 107 -5.31 -0.36 -3.57
N THR A 108 -6.53 -0.54 -4.08
CA THR A 108 -7.39 0.61 -4.42
C THR A 108 -7.77 1.43 -3.19
N GLU A 109 -8.08 0.80 -2.07
CA GLU A 109 -8.39 1.49 -0.82
C GLU A 109 -7.17 2.22 -0.25
N PHE A 110 -6.00 1.59 -0.29
CA PHE A 110 -4.76 2.20 0.15
C PHE A 110 -4.40 3.43 -0.68
N ASN A 111 -4.50 3.32 -2.02
CA ASN A 111 -4.22 4.44 -2.91
C ASN A 111 -5.21 5.59 -2.70
N LYS A 112 -6.51 5.31 -2.55
CA LYS A 112 -7.51 6.33 -2.20
C LYS A 112 -7.15 7.06 -0.90
N ARG A 113 -6.88 6.32 0.18
CA ARG A 113 -6.48 6.93 1.48
C ARG A 113 -5.17 7.71 1.39
N ARG A 114 -4.25 7.31 0.51
CA ARG A 114 -2.98 8.03 0.27
C ARG A 114 -3.23 9.33 -0.50
N GLU A 115 -4.03 9.28 -1.56
CA GLU A 115 -4.39 10.42 -2.38
C GLU A 115 -5.18 11.46 -1.60
N GLU A 116 -6.12 11.04 -0.74
CA GLU A 116 -6.88 11.93 0.14
C GLU A 116 -5.95 12.72 1.08
N ARG A 117 -5.05 12.03 1.80
CA ARG A 117 -4.06 12.69 2.67
C ARG A 117 -3.14 13.63 1.92
N LEU A 118 -2.74 13.26 0.70
CA LEU A 118 -1.87 14.08 -0.13
C LEU A 118 -2.62 15.33 -0.64
N LYS A 119 -3.88 15.19 -1.08
CA LYS A 119 -4.76 16.30 -1.47
C LYS A 119 -4.99 17.27 -0.32
N GLU A 120 -5.27 16.78 0.89
CA GLU A 120 -5.43 17.65 2.06
C GLU A 120 -4.16 18.44 2.39
N ALA A 121 -2.99 17.80 2.30
CA ALA A 121 -1.70 18.47 2.49
C ALA A 121 -1.43 19.52 1.40
N GLU A 122 -1.75 19.21 0.14
CA GLU A 122 -1.65 20.13 -0.99
C GLU A 122 -2.61 21.31 -0.84
N GLU A 123 -3.85 21.10 -0.39
CA GLU A 123 -4.80 22.18 -0.15
C GLU A 123 -4.34 23.10 0.99
N ARG A 124 -3.86 22.53 2.11
CA ARG A 124 -3.31 23.31 3.23
C ARG A 124 -2.10 24.13 2.78
N THR A 125 -1.19 23.53 2.01
CA THR A 125 0.01 24.22 1.52
C THR A 125 -0.30 25.25 0.42
N ALA A 126 -1.27 24.99 -0.47
CA ALA A 126 -1.75 25.91 -1.48
C ALA A 126 -2.42 27.15 -0.86
N LYS A 127 -3.30 26.96 0.13
CA LYS A 127 -3.90 28.07 0.90
C LYS A 127 -2.83 28.94 1.55
N LYS A 128 -1.84 28.33 2.22
CA LYS A 128 -0.69 29.05 2.82
C LYS A 128 0.17 29.76 1.76
N ARG A 129 0.42 29.14 0.62
CA ARG A 129 1.18 29.71 -0.51
C ARG A 129 0.46 30.92 -1.11
N LEU A 130 -0.85 30.84 -1.35
CA LEU A 130 -1.68 31.95 -1.83
C LEU A 130 -1.67 33.12 -0.85
N LYS A 131 -1.82 32.87 0.46
CA LYS A 131 -1.70 33.93 1.50
C LYS A 131 -0.33 34.63 1.43
N ARG A 132 0.76 33.88 1.27
CA ARG A 132 2.13 34.45 1.15
C ARG A 132 2.31 35.24 -0.16
N GLN A 133 1.78 34.76 -1.28
CA GLN A 133 1.84 35.48 -2.56
C GLN A 133 1.08 36.80 -2.51
N LYS A 134 -0.14 36.83 -1.95
CA LYS A 134 -0.90 38.07 -1.74
C LYS A 134 -0.14 39.06 -0.85
N LYS A 135 0.46 38.60 0.26
CA LYS A 135 1.31 39.45 1.12
C LYS A 135 2.55 39.98 0.37
N LYS A 136 3.17 39.17 -0.49
CA LYS A 136 4.33 39.59 -1.31
C LYS A 136 3.94 40.64 -2.35
N GLN A 137 2.81 40.45 -3.05
CA GLN A 137 2.27 41.42 -4.02
C GLN A 137 1.96 42.76 -3.34
N LYS A 138 1.22 42.77 -2.22
CA LYS A 138 0.94 44.00 -1.44
C LYS A 138 2.22 44.73 -1.01
N LYS A 139 3.29 44.01 -0.63
CA LYS A 139 4.59 44.61 -0.28
C LYS A 139 5.31 45.19 -1.51
N GLN A 140 5.28 44.49 -2.63
CA GLN A 140 5.87 44.98 -3.89
C GLN A 140 5.15 46.22 -4.40
N GLU A 141 3.81 46.23 -4.38
CA GLU A 141 3.00 47.40 -4.74
C GLU A 141 3.31 48.61 -3.84
N LYS A 142 3.46 48.41 -2.53
CA LYS A 142 3.89 49.48 -1.61
C LYS A 142 5.29 49.99 -1.95
N LYS A 143 6.25 49.11 -2.26
CA LYS A 143 7.61 49.52 -2.65
C LYS A 143 7.60 50.34 -3.95
N ILE A 144 6.84 49.90 -4.94
CA ILE A 144 6.69 50.62 -6.22
C ILE A 144 6.01 51.98 -6.00
N LYS A 145 4.97 52.07 -5.17
CA LYS A 145 4.33 53.36 -4.83
C LYS A 145 5.28 54.32 -4.10
N LEU A 146 6.17 53.81 -3.24
CA LEU A 146 7.18 54.63 -2.56
C LEU A 146 8.28 55.11 -3.53
N GLU A 147 8.67 54.28 -4.50
CA GLU A 147 9.68 54.68 -5.50
C GLU A 147 9.11 55.53 -6.65
N ALA A 148 7.79 55.48 -6.90
CA ALA A 148 7.10 56.33 -7.86
C ALA A 148 6.54 57.64 -7.27
N GLY A 149 6.65 57.83 -5.94
CA GLY A 149 5.99 58.89 -5.18
C GLY A 149 6.91 59.98 -4.62
N ASP A 150 8.06 60.24 -5.26
CA ASP A 150 8.88 61.44 -4.97
C ASP A 150 8.38 62.69 -5.75
N ASN A 151 7.09 62.74 -6.06
CA ASN A 151 6.42 63.93 -6.55
C ASN A 151 4.95 63.93 -6.10
N GLU A 152 4.61 64.95 -5.31
CA GLU A 152 3.27 65.44 -4.94
C GLU A 152 2.59 64.87 -3.67
N GLU A 153 2.21 65.85 -2.84
CA GLU A 153 1.83 65.79 -1.43
C GLU A 153 0.38 65.31 -1.19
N HIS A 154 0.16 64.80 0.03
CA HIS A 154 -1.11 64.74 0.79
C HIS A 154 -2.41 64.36 0.05
N LYS A 155 -2.87 63.12 0.26
CA LYS A 155 -4.31 62.89 0.57
C LYS A 155 -4.54 61.64 1.40
N GLU A 156 -5.08 61.87 2.59
CA GLU A 156 -5.67 60.88 3.48
C GLU A 156 -6.68 59.99 2.75
N GLN A 157 -6.60 58.67 2.98
CA GLN A 157 -7.78 57.82 3.11
C GLN A 157 -7.41 56.50 3.81
N LYS A 158 -7.91 56.40 5.04
CA LYS A 158 -8.04 55.19 5.85
C LYS A 158 -8.79 54.10 5.07
N THR A 159 -8.16 52.94 4.88
CA THR A 159 -8.86 51.64 4.94
C THR A 159 -7.93 50.62 5.61
N SER A 160 -7.89 50.69 6.95
CA SER A 160 -7.40 49.59 7.77
C SER A 160 -8.49 48.52 7.79
N GLU A 161 -8.51 47.66 6.78
CA GLU A 161 -9.26 46.41 6.84
C GLU A 161 -8.50 45.48 7.80
N GLU A 162 -9.02 45.42 9.03
CA GLU A 162 -8.71 44.41 10.03
C GLU A 162 -9.14 43.05 9.47
N ASP A 163 -8.18 42.30 8.92
CA ASP A 163 -8.36 40.89 8.60
C ASP A 163 -8.23 40.14 9.94
N GLN A 164 -9.36 39.93 10.63
CA GLN A 164 -9.43 39.16 11.86
C GLN A 164 -8.87 37.75 11.59
N ASP A 165 -7.67 37.51 12.10
CA ASP A 165 -7.05 36.19 12.20
C ASP A 165 -7.88 35.34 13.17
N GLN A 166 -8.92 34.66 12.67
CA GLN A 166 -9.44 33.46 13.33
C GLN A 166 -8.52 32.29 13.00
N ASP A 167 -7.50 32.16 13.84
CA ASP A 167 -6.65 30.98 13.98
C ASP A 167 -7.48 29.87 14.62
N SER A 168 -8.20 29.09 13.80
CA SER A 168 -8.74 27.79 14.23
C SER A 168 -7.59 26.79 14.23
N GLY A 169 -6.80 26.85 15.30
CA GLY A 169 -5.74 25.89 15.60
C GLY A 169 -6.33 24.53 15.95
N ASP A 170 -6.54 23.70 14.93
CA ASP A 170 -6.63 22.24 15.12
C ASP A 170 -5.21 21.67 15.16
N ASP A 171 -4.46 22.05 16.20
CA ASP A 171 -3.19 21.45 16.59
C ASP A 171 -3.43 20.36 17.65
N GLU A 172 -4.22 19.33 17.32
CA GLU A 172 -4.13 18.03 18.00
C GLU A 172 -3.08 17.15 17.28
N CYS A 173 -1.80 17.53 17.42
CA CYS A 173 -0.68 16.64 17.15
C CYS A 173 0.49 16.91 18.11
N THR A 174 0.19 17.01 19.40
CA THR A 174 1.19 16.92 20.47
C THR A 174 0.78 15.87 21.48
N LYS A 175 0.77 14.60 21.06
CA LYS A 175 0.93 13.45 21.97
C LYS A 175 2.18 12.67 21.56
N PHE A 176 3.30 13.37 21.54
CA PHE A 176 4.59 12.79 21.85
C PHE A 176 4.60 12.58 23.37
N THR A 177 4.18 11.41 23.84
CA THR A 177 4.51 10.97 25.20
C THR A 177 5.83 10.21 25.11
N CYS A 178 6.93 10.91 25.41
CA CYS A 178 8.12 10.25 25.94
C CYS A 178 7.77 9.75 27.35
N ILE A 179 7.60 8.44 27.50
CA ILE A 179 8.04 7.65 28.66
C ILE A 179 8.57 6.33 28.12
#